data_AF-A0A7Y4VW88-F1
#
_entry.id   AF-A0A7Y4VW88-F1
#
_cell.length_a   1.000
_cell.length_b   1.000
_cell.length_c   1.000
_cell.angle_alpha   90.00
_cell.angle_beta   90.00
_cell.angle_gamma   90.00
#
_symmetry.space_group_name_H-M   'P 1'
#
loop_
_entity.id
_entity.type
_entity.pdbx_description
1 polymer ?
#
loop_
_entity_poly.entity_id
_entity_poly.type
_entity_poly.pdbx_seq_one_letter_code
_entity_poly.pdbx_strand_id
1 'polypeptide(L)'
;MQRIRTMGALAVAIIAGACDKGTGPSNSLDTDLDADVAVVAANSVAEDADAMRNPGMPTTSAAAVSGDFQLGVCTFSAVAGRFTCPVKTFGGLTFTRSYAFFAVGGAPMSLFDALLTASANLQSGVSGEVNRGHWRATIEWNRDFTVSGLAGEETSWTWNGTGSGSIEGSRHKHGDTERTYNLSTNTTVTNVVVPRSEGAYPTSGTVTVAVELSVVGGERDGENFTRTVTVTFDGTQSARVLVGGAKFKVNLATRAVVKED
;
A
#
# COMPACT_ATOMS: atom_id res chain seq x y z
N MET A 1 -17.98 16.80 11.92
CA MET A 1 -17.34 17.11 10.62
C MET A 1 -16.34 15.99 10.33
N GLN A 2 -16.82 14.96 9.63
CA GLN A 2 -16.11 13.72 9.37
C GLN A 2 -15.12 13.99 8.23
N ARG A 3 -13.81 13.82 8.51
CA ARG A 3 -12.76 14.03 7.51
C ARG A 3 -12.91 12.96 6.44
N ILE A 4 -13.38 13.39 5.27
CA ILE A 4 -13.38 12.64 4.02
C ILE A 4 -11.92 12.27 3.73
N ARG A 5 -11.56 11.00 3.99
CA ARG A 5 -10.27 10.43 3.61
C ARG A 5 -10.47 9.77 2.26
N THR A 6 -10.30 10.58 1.23
CA THR A 6 -10.11 10.11 -0.14
C THR A 6 -9.01 9.04 -0.12
N MET A 7 -9.24 7.91 -0.80
CA MET A 7 -8.13 7.19 -1.45
C MET A 7 -7.55 8.21 -2.43
N GLY A 8 -6.63 9.03 -1.92
CA GLY A 8 -6.03 10.12 -2.65
C GLY A 8 -5.33 9.52 -3.84
N ALA A 9 -5.82 9.86 -5.03
CA ALA A 9 -5.12 9.69 -6.27
C ALA A 9 -3.63 9.93 -6.03
N LEU A 10 -2.81 8.95 -6.42
CA LEU A 10 -1.37 8.99 -6.29
C LEU A 10 -0.85 10.30 -6.88
N ALA A 11 -0.62 11.28 -6.01
CA ALA A 11 0.08 12.51 -6.33
C ALA A 11 1.50 12.27 -5.83
N VAL A 12 2.31 11.56 -6.62
CA VAL A 12 3.76 11.59 -6.44
C VAL A 12 4.23 12.93 -7.01
N ALA A 13 4.01 13.97 -6.22
CA ALA A 13 4.72 15.25 -6.31
C ALA A 13 5.05 15.60 -4.86
N ILE A 14 6.23 15.19 -4.39
CA ILE A 14 6.68 15.51 -3.04
C ILE A 14 8.07 16.14 -3.11
N ILE A 15 8.14 17.33 -2.54
CA ILE A 15 9.34 18.11 -2.29
C ILE A 15 9.99 17.50 -1.04
N ALA A 16 11.06 16.73 -1.20
CA ALA A 16 11.86 16.31 -0.06
C ALA A 16 12.71 17.52 0.40
N GLY A 17 12.44 18.00 1.62
CA GLY A 17 13.34 18.89 2.34
C GLY A 17 14.17 18.06 3.32
N ALA A 18 15.30 17.51 2.90
CA ALA A 18 16.27 16.94 3.81
C ALA A 18 17.26 18.04 4.23
N CYS A 19 17.38 18.29 5.54
CA CYS A 19 18.48 19.09 6.09
C CYS A 19 19.70 18.17 6.33
N ASP A 20 20.86 18.61 5.88
CA ASP A 20 22.17 17.93 5.95
C ASP A 20 22.63 17.60 7.38
N LYS A 21 23.31 16.46 7.55
CA LYS A 21 24.79 16.35 7.69
C LYS A 21 25.22 14.92 8.07
N GLY A 22 25.89 14.21 7.17
CA GLY A 22 26.58 12.95 7.46
C GLY A 22 27.87 12.83 6.63
N THR A 23 29.02 12.78 7.30
CA THR A 23 30.36 12.73 6.68
C THR A 23 30.78 11.30 6.36
N GLY A 24 30.77 10.93 5.07
CA GLY A 24 31.39 9.74 4.48
C GLY A 24 31.17 9.76 2.97
N PRO A 25 32.06 9.19 2.12
CA PRO A 25 31.84 9.17 0.68
C PRO A 25 30.82 8.09 0.32
N SER A 26 29.56 8.30 0.70
CA SER A 26 28.43 7.76 -0.05
C SER A 26 28.16 8.76 -1.17
N ASN A 27 28.22 8.30 -2.41
CA ASN A 27 27.68 9.04 -3.55
C ASN A 27 26.33 9.66 -3.15
N SER A 28 26.23 11.00 -3.17
CA SER A 28 25.02 11.71 -2.77
C SER A 28 23.79 11.25 -3.57
N LEU A 29 23.99 10.79 -4.80
CA LEU A 29 22.94 10.25 -5.67
C LEU A 29 22.42 8.89 -5.21
N ASP A 30 23.23 8.04 -4.57
CA ASP A 30 22.75 6.78 -3.99
C ASP A 30 21.93 7.03 -2.71
N THR A 31 22.32 8.04 -1.93
CA THR A 31 21.54 8.48 -0.76
C THR A 31 20.18 9.05 -1.16
N ASP A 32 20.16 9.88 -2.21
CA ASP A 32 18.94 10.43 -2.78
C ASP A 32 18.02 9.33 -3.33
N LEU A 33 18.60 8.35 -4.04
CA LEU A 33 17.86 7.20 -4.57
C LEU A 33 17.26 6.35 -3.45
N ASP A 34 18.00 6.08 -2.37
CA ASP A 34 17.48 5.32 -1.23
C ASP A 34 16.33 6.08 -0.54
N ALA A 35 16.40 7.41 -0.46
CA ALA A 35 15.32 8.24 0.04
C ALA A 35 14.09 8.21 -0.89
N ASP A 36 14.30 8.29 -2.20
CA ASP A 36 13.23 8.21 -3.21
C ASP A 36 12.51 6.85 -3.15
N VAL A 37 13.27 5.76 -3.04
CA VAL A 37 12.74 4.40 -2.84
C VAL A 37 11.99 4.27 -1.51
N ALA A 38 12.53 4.87 -0.43
CA ALA A 38 11.86 4.87 0.87
C ALA A 38 10.49 5.57 0.79
N VAL A 39 10.37 6.67 0.04
CA VAL A 39 9.10 7.38 -0.16
C VAL A 39 8.08 6.56 -0.95
N VAL A 40 8.51 5.89 -2.03
CA VAL A 40 7.62 5.02 -2.81
C VAL A 40 7.07 3.89 -1.93
N ALA A 41 7.96 3.19 -1.22
CA ALA A 41 7.57 2.11 -0.34
C ALA A 41 6.71 2.60 0.84
N ALA A 42 7.04 3.75 1.44
CA ALA A 42 6.26 4.37 2.52
C ALA A 42 4.83 4.70 2.11
N ASN A 43 4.64 5.25 0.91
CA ASN A 43 3.30 5.55 0.39
C ASN A 43 2.48 4.28 0.21
N SER A 44 3.07 3.24 -0.40
CA SER A 44 2.41 1.94 -0.58
C SER A 44 2.05 1.32 0.77
N VAL A 45 2.99 1.27 1.72
CA VAL A 45 2.78 0.62 3.02
C VAL A 45 1.81 1.40 3.91
N ALA A 46 1.81 2.73 3.85
CA ALA A 46 0.82 3.53 4.56
C ALA A 46 -0.61 3.29 4.02
N GLU A 47 -0.76 3.15 2.70
CA GLU A 47 -2.03 2.81 2.07
C GLU A 47 -2.48 1.38 2.44
N ASP A 48 -1.59 0.40 2.35
CA ASP A 48 -1.87 -0.97 2.76
C ASP A 48 -2.24 -1.01 4.25
N ALA A 49 -1.53 -0.28 5.12
CA ALA A 49 -1.85 -0.19 6.54
C ALA A 49 -3.22 0.45 6.80
N ASP A 50 -3.59 1.50 6.07
CA ASP A 50 -4.93 2.09 6.16
C ASP A 50 -6.02 1.10 5.71
N ALA A 51 -5.78 0.34 4.64
CA ALA A 51 -6.69 -0.72 4.20
C ALA A 51 -6.78 -1.86 5.23
N MET A 52 -5.67 -2.24 5.88
CA MET A 52 -5.68 -3.29 6.92
C MET A 52 -6.42 -2.84 8.19
N ARG A 53 -6.40 -1.55 8.51
CA ARG A 53 -7.12 -0.96 9.66
C ARG A 53 -8.61 -0.80 9.40
N ASN A 54 -8.99 -0.55 8.16
CA ASN A 54 -10.38 -0.46 7.75
C ASN A 54 -10.59 -1.22 6.44
N PRO A 55 -10.72 -2.56 6.51
CA PRO A 55 -10.74 -3.39 5.30
C PRO A 55 -11.98 -3.19 4.44
N GLY A 56 -12.97 -2.40 4.88
CA GLY A 56 -14.16 -2.07 4.09
C GLY A 56 -14.92 -3.31 3.61
N MET A 57 -14.79 -4.43 4.33
CA MET A 57 -15.49 -5.67 4.00
C MET A 57 -16.98 -5.47 4.26
N PRO A 58 -17.85 -5.84 3.32
CA PRO A 58 -19.29 -5.77 3.55
C PRO A 58 -19.64 -6.76 4.66
N THR A 59 -19.90 -6.24 5.87
CA THR A 59 -20.30 -7.05 7.04
C THR A 59 -21.76 -7.48 6.97
N THR A 60 -22.52 -6.97 5.99
CA THR A 60 -23.86 -7.44 5.66
C THR A 60 -24.05 -7.39 4.14
N SER A 61 -24.93 -8.24 3.62
CA SER A 61 -25.32 -8.31 2.20
C SER A 61 -25.99 -7.04 1.64
N ALA A 62 -26.05 -5.94 2.40
CA ALA A 62 -26.66 -4.68 1.97
C ALA A 62 -26.07 -3.40 2.61
N ALA A 63 -24.97 -3.44 3.38
CA ALA A 63 -24.44 -2.23 4.01
C ALA A 63 -23.37 -1.53 3.17
N ALA A 64 -23.67 -0.27 2.83
CA ALA A 64 -22.75 0.71 2.31
C ALA A 64 -21.48 0.77 3.17
N VAL A 65 -20.34 0.52 2.54
CA VAL A 65 -19.03 0.83 3.11
C VAL A 65 -19.00 2.34 3.36
N SER A 66 -18.78 2.75 4.61
CA SER A 66 -18.54 4.16 4.91
C SER A 66 -17.07 4.49 4.58
N GLY A 67 -16.92 5.39 3.61
CA GLY A 67 -15.67 5.73 2.90
C GLY A 67 -16.01 6.02 1.44
N ASP A 68 -15.18 6.80 0.73
CA ASP A 68 -15.44 7.30 -0.64
C ASP A 68 -15.62 6.21 -1.73
N PHE A 69 -15.65 4.94 -1.33
CA PHE A 69 -15.95 3.79 -2.16
C PHE A 69 -17.28 3.17 -1.72
N GLN A 70 -18.41 3.81 -2.10
CA GLN A 70 -19.70 3.09 -2.18
C GLN A 70 -19.57 2.02 -3.26
N LEU A 71 -19.03 0.87 -2.87
CA LEU A 71 -19.07 -0.34 -3.66
C LEU A 71 -20.54 -0.66 -3.92
N GLY A 72 -20.91 -0.75 -5.21
CA GLY A 72 -22.16 -1.40 -5.56
C GLY A 72 -22.17 -2.83 -5.01
N VAL A 73 -23.35 -3.43 -4.92
CA VAL A 73 -23.51 -4.80 -4.39
C VAL A 73 -22.59 -5.74 -5.17
N CYS A 74 -21.57 -6.29 -4.50
CA CYS A 74 -20.67 -7.27 -5.12
C CYS A 74 -21.43 -8.59 -5.33
N THR A 75 -21.21 -9.25 -6.47
CA THR A 75 -21.96 -10.44 -6.85
C THR A 75 -21.20 -11.70 -6.46
N PHE A 76 -21.82 -12.61 -5.72
CA PHE A 76 -21.25 -13.91 -5.38
C PHE A 76 -21.32 -14.88 -6.56
N SER A 77 -20.20 -15.54 -6.86
CA SER A 77 -20.13 -16.69 -7.76
C SER A 77 -19.82 -17.94 -6.96
N ALA A 78 -20.75 -18.89 -6.92
CA ALA A 78 -20.54 -20.18 -6.25
C ALA A 78 -19.41 -21.00 -6.92
N VAL A 79 -19.22 -20.84 -8.23
CA VAL A 79 -18.15 -21.52 -8.99
C VAL A 79 -16.78 -20.98 -8.58
N ALA A 80 -16.65 -19.66 -8.41
CA ALA A 80 -15.40 -19.04 -8.01
C ALA A 80 -15.21 -19.00 -6.47
N GLY A 81 -16.25 -19.27 -5.69
CA GLY A 81 -16.26 -19.12 -4.23
C GLY A 81 -16.00 -17.67 -3.78
N ARG A 82 -16.38 -16.68 -4.59
CA ARG A 82 -15.91 -15.29 -4.45
C ARG A 82 -16.97 -14.27 -4.88
N PHE A 83 -16.95 -13.12 -4.22
CA PHE A 83 -17.68 -11.92 -4.58
C PHE A 83 -16.84 -11.05 -5.50
N THR A 84 -17.39 -10.67 -6.65
CA THR A 84 -16.77 -9.70 -7.57
C THR A 84 -17.52 -8.39 -7.50
N CYS A 85 -16.81 -7.30 -7.23
CA CYS A 85 -17.41 -5.98 -7.17
C CYS A 85 -17.39 -5.30 -8.53
N PRO A 86 -18.36 -4.41 -8.82
CA PRO A 86 -18.34 -3.63 -10.05
C PRO A 86 -17.06 -2.82 -10.18
N VAL A 87 -16.50 -2.79 -11.40
CA VAL A 87 -15.35 -1.94 -11.75
C VAL A 87 -15.73 -0.48 -11.57
N LYS A 88 -14.80 0.32 -11.04
CA LYS A 88 -14.96 1.77 -10.89
C LYS A 88 -13.82 2.49 -11.60
N THR A 89 -14.14 3.61 -12.24
CA THR A 89 -13.15 4.45 -12.91
C THR A 89 -13.31 5.88 -12.44
N PHE A 90 -12.23 6.51 -11.99
CA PHE A 90 -12.21 7.91 -11.61
C PHE A 90 -10.79 8.47 -11.77
N GLY A 91 -10.67 9.70 -12.28
CA GLY A 91 -9.38 10.39 -12.39
C GLY A 91 -8.35 9.69 -13.28
N GLY A 92 -8.79 8.94 -14.31
CA GLY A 92 -7.91 8.19 -15.22
C GLY A 92 -7.46 6.82 -14.69
N LEU A 93 -7.88 6.45 -13.47
CA LEU A 93 -7.58 5.17 -12.85
C LEU A 93 -8.82 4.27 -12.81
N THR A 94 -8.60 2.99 -13.02
CA THR A 94 -9.58 1.91 -12.97
C THR A 94 -9.28 1.01 -11.77
N PHE A 95 -10.31 0.72 -11.00
CA PHE A 95 -10.23 -0.03 -9.75
C PHE A 95 -11.04 -1.32 -9.87
N THR A 96 -10.43 -2.43 -9.49
CA THR A 96 -11.08 -3.75 -9.37
C THR A 96 -10.97 -4.23 -7.93
N ARG A 97 -12.00 -4.96 -7.47
CA ARG A 97 -11.99 -5.54 -6.12
C ARG A 97 -12.82 -6.81 -6.07
N SER A 98 -12.35 -7.79 -5.31
CA SER A 98 -13.09 -9.02 -5.03
C SER A 98 -12.74 -9.57 -3.65
N TYR A 99 -13.66 -10.37 -3.10
CA TYR A 99 -13.50 -10.95 -1.76
C TYR A 99 -13.98 -12.40 -1.70
N ALA A 100 -13.29 -13.24 -0.93
CA ALA A 100 -13.78 -14.57 -0.56
C ALA A 100 -13.81 -14.67 0.97
N PHE A 101 -14.90 -15.20 1.52
CA PHE A 101 -15.03 -15.45 2.96
C PHE A 101 -14.87 -16.93 3.24
N PHE A 102 -14.23 -17.26 4.35
CA PHE A 102 -13.99 -18.65 4.73
C PHE A 102 -14.40 -18.89 6.18
N ALA A 103 -15.10 -20.00 6.40
CA ALA A 103 -15.41 -20.49 7.73
C ALA A 103 -14.17 -21.12 8.38
N VAL A 104 -14.29 -21.50 9.66
CA VAL A 104 -13.29 -22.34 10.32
C VAL A 104 -13.06 -23.61 9.49
N GLY A 105 -11.79 -23.93 9.21
CA GLY A 105 -11.41 -25.05 8.33
C GLY A 105 -11.32 -24.70 6.83
N GLY A 106 -11.59 -23.45 6.43
CA GLY A 106 -11.31 -22.96 5.07
C GLY A 106 -12.43 -23.16 4.05
N ALA A 107 -13.63 -23.55 4.47
CA ALA A 107 -14.77 -23.69 3.56
C ALA A 107 -15.26 -22.32 3.06
N PRO A 108 -15.45 -22.12 1.74
CA PRO A 108 -15.91 -20.84 1.20
C PRO A 108 -17.36 -20.55 1.63
N MET A 109 -17.64 -19.28 1.93
CA MET A 109 -18.94 -18.81 2.38
C MET A 109 -19.59 -17.90 1.34
N SER A 110 -20.89 -18.10 1.08
CA SER A 110 -21.70 -17.26 0.20
C SER A 110 -22.25 -16.00 0.88
N LEU A 111 -21.95 -15.82 2.16
CA LEU A 111 -22.33 -14.67 2.97
C LEU A 111 -21.32 -14.52 4.12
N PHE A 112 -21.01 -13.28 4.48
CA PHE A 112 -20.24 -12.99 5.69
C PHE A 112 -21.09 -13.24 6.94
N ASP A 113 -20.52 -13.91 7.94
CA ASP A 113 -21.12 -14.10 9.25
C ASP A 113 -20.09 -13.71 10.32
N ALA A 114 -20.42 -12.75 11.17
CA ALA A 114 -19.49 -12.18 12.14
C ALA A 114 -19.01 -13.19 13.21
N LEU A 115 -19.75 -14.28 13.43
CA LEU A 115 -19.38 -15.33 14.39
C LEU A 115 -18.67 -16.49 13.71
N LEU A 116 -19.02 -16.80 12.45
CA LEU A 116 -18.56 -18.01 11.76
C LEU A 116 -17.42 -17.78 10.76
N THR A 117 -17.29 -16.56 10.20
CA THR A 117 -16.22 -16.25 9.25
C THR A 117 -14.89 -16.16 9.98
N ALA A 118 -13.98 -17.10 9.70
CA ALA A 118 -12.66 -17.18 10.33
C ALA A 118 -11.61 -16.33 9.60
N SER A 119 -11.72 -16.25 8.27
CA SER A 119 -10.81 -15.48 7.42
C SER A 119 -11.50 -14.95 6.17
N ALA A 120 -10.86 -13.97 5.55
CA ALA A 120 -11.28 -13.44 4.26
C ALA A 120 -10.06 -13.20 3.37
N ASN A 121 -10.20 -13.45 2.08
CA ASN A 121 -9.23 -13.04 1.09
C ASN A 121 -9.76 -11.83 0.32
N LEU A 122 -8.91 -10.83 0.15
CA LEU A 122 -9.12 -9.59 -0.58
C LEU A 122 -8.16 -9.56 -1.76
N GLN A 123 -8.72 -9.41 -2.96
CA GLN A 123 -7.95 -9.06 -4.15
C GLN A 123 -8.38 -7.68 -4.65
N SER A 124 -7.42 -6.83 -4.95
CA SER A 124 -7.68 -5.51 -5.52
C SER A 124 -6.64 -5.15 -6.57
N GLY A 125 -7.10 -4.47 -7.61
CA GLY A 125 -6.26 -3.94 -8.68
C GLY A 125 -6.54 -2.47 -8.94
N VAL A 126 -5.50 -1.74 -9.30
CA VAL A 126 -5.57 -0.37 -9.80
C VAL A 126 -4.78 -0.29 -11.09
N SER A 127 -5.34 0.27 -12.15
CA SER A 127 -4.58 0.51 -13.37
C SER A 127 -5.05 1.77 -14.09
N GLY A 128 -4.14 2.45 -14.78
CA GLY A 128 -4.50 3.57 -15.64
C GLY A 128 -3.41 4.62 -15.77
N GLU A 129 -3.79 5.77 -16.32
CA GLU A 129 -2.90 6.89 -16.58
C GLU A 129 -3.34 8.11 -15.76
N VAL A 130 -2.39 8.72 -15.07
CA VAL A 130 -2.56 10.03 -14.46
C VAL A 130 -1.90 11.06 -15.36
N ASN A 131 -2.68 12.03 -15.83
CA ASN A 131 -2.18 13.13 -16.66
C ASN A 131 -2.47 14.48 -15.99
N ARG A 132 -1.41 15.26 -15.73
CA ARG A 132 -1.45 16.60 -15.11
C ARG A 132 -0.89 17.68 -16.03
N GLY A 133 -0.87 17.44 -17.34
CA GLY A 133 -0.40 18.36 -18.38
C GLY A 133 1.12 18.39 -18.52
N HIS A 134 1.84 18.78 -17.46
CA HIS A 134 3.31 18.84 -17.43
C HIS A 134 3.98 17.51 -17.03
N TRP A 135 3.17 16.53 -16.65
CA TRP A 135 3.57 15.22 -16.17
C TRP A 135 2.49 14.18 -16.47
N ARG A 136 2.96 12.97 -16.80
CA ARG A 136 2.15 11.78 -17.01
C ARG A 136 2.82 10.61 -16.30
N ALA A 137 2.01 9.75 -15.69
CA ALA A 137 2.45 8.44 -15.24
C ALA A 137 1.42 7.36 -15.54
N THR A 138 1.92 6.18 -15.85
CA THR A 138 1.13 4.94 -15.94
C THR A 138 1.31 4.18 -14.65
N ILE A 139 0.22 3.71 -14.05
CA ILE A 139 0.24 2.97 -12.79
C ILE A 139 -0.49 1.66 -13.02
N GLU A 140 0.07 0.56 -12.53
CA GLU A 140 -0.63 -0.70 -12.37
C GLU A 140 -0.23 -1.34 -11.05
N TRP A 141 -1.18 -1.60 -10.15
CA TRP A 141 -0.95 -2.25 -8.87
C TRP A 141 -1.94 -3.39 -8.66
N ASN A 142 -1.47 -4.46 -8.04
CA ASN A 142 -2.28 -5.60 -7.64
C ASN A 142 -1.98 -5.97 -6.18
N ARG A 143 -3.00 -6.40 -5.45
CA ARG A 143 -2.90 -6.91 -4.08
C ARG A 143 -3.71 -8.20 -3.98
N ASP A 144 -3.16 -9.19 -3.29
CA ASP A 144 -3.82 -10.42 -2.86
C ASP A 144 -3.48 -10.66 -1.39
N PHE A 145 -4.39 -10.22 -0.53
CA PHE A 145 -4.21 -10.24 0.92
C PHE A 145 -5.25 -11.13 1.58
N THR A 146 -4.82 -11.88 2.58
CA THR A 146 -5.69 -12.67 3.45
C THR A 146 -5.64 -12.10 4.85
N VAL A 147 -6.82 -11.88 5.42
CA VAL A 147 -7.01 -11.52 6.82
C VAL A 147 -7.59 -12.71 7.57
N SER A 148 -7.03 -13.01 8.75
CA SER A 148 -7.53 -14.03 9.68
C SER A 148 -7.81 -13.42 11.05
N GLY A 149 -8.49 -14.18 11.91
CA GLY A 149 -8.96 -13.68 13.21
C GLY A 149 -10.26 -12.88 13.07
N LEU A 150 -11.14 -13.29 12.16
CA LEU A 150 -12.43 -12.62 11.94
C LEU A 150 -13.57 -13.21 12.77
N ALA A 151 -13.41 -14.41 13.34
CA ALA A 151 -14.50 -15.12 14.00
C ALA A 151 -14.74 -14.59 15.43
N GLY A 152 -15.99 -14.29 15.77
CA GLY A 152 -16.41 -14.11 17.15
C GLY A 152 -15.72 -12.94 17.89
N GLU A 153 -15.08 -13.25 19.02
CA GLU A 153 -14.57 -12.31 20.03
C GLU A 153 -13.11 -11.85 19.81
N GLU A 154 -12.50 -12.19 18.66
CA GLU A 154 -11.13 -11.80 18.36
C GLU A 154 -10.94 -10.28 18.47
N THR A 155 -9.86 -9.87 19.16
CA THR A 155 -9.55 -8.46 19.44
C THR A 155 -8.59 -7.84 18.43
N SER A 156 -8.01 -8.65 17.56
CA SER A 156 -7.10 -8.26 16.49
C SER A 156 -7.28 -9.18 15.29
N TRP A 157 -6.95 -8.68 14.10
CA TRP A 157 -6.83 -9.51 12.92
C TRP A 157 -5.39 -9.55 12.42
N THR A 158 -5.05 -10.60 11.67
CA THR A 158 -3.71 -10.81 11.12
C THR A 158 -3.76 -10.82 9.60
N TRP A 159 -2.89 -10.03 8.97
CA TRP A 159 -2.78 -9.88 7.53
C TRP A 159 -1.53 -10.56 6.98
N ASN A 160 -1.73 -11.28 5.88
CA ASN A 160 -0.68 -11.91 5.09
C ASN A 160 -1.00 -11.77 3.61
N GLY A 161 0.00 -11.80 2.75
CA GLY A 161 -0.23 -11.91 1.32
C GLY A 161 0.84 -11.21 0.49
N THR A 162 0.52 -10.96 -0.76
CA THR A 162 1.45 -10.40 -1.73
C THR A 162 0.81 -9.30 -2.55
N GLY A 163 1.65 -8.52 -3.22
CA GLY A 163 1.23 -7.53 -4.18
C GLY A 163 2.31 -7.32 -5.22
N SER A 164 1.92 -6.72 -6.33
CA SER A 164 2.84 -6.25 -7.35
C SER A 164 2.47 -4.83 -7.77
N GLY A 165 3.40 -4.15 -8.41
CA GLY A 165 3.11 -2.85 -8.96
C GLY A 165 4.14 -2.34 -9.95
N SER A 166 3.70 -1.57 -10.92
CA SER A 166 4.54 -0.81 -11.83
C SER A 166 4.11 0.66 -11.85
N ILE A 167 5.10 1.54 -11.98
CA ILE A 167 4.89 2.98 -12.18
C ILE A 167 5.85 3.43 -13.27
N GLU A 168 5.32 3.96 -14.37
CA GLU A 168 6.12 4.59 -15.41
C GLU A 168 6.10 6.10 -15.24
N GLY A 169 7.27 6.75 -15.33
CA GLY A 169 7.38 8.20 -15.23
C GLY A 169 7.24 8.76 -13.81
N SER A 170 7.60 8.01 -12.76
CA SER A 170 7.61 8.52 -11.38
C SER A 170 8.62 9.65 -11.23
N ARG A 171 8.18 10.85 -10.84
CA ARG A 171 9.06 12.03 -10.69
C ARG A 171 9.41 12.32 -9.25
N HIS A 172 10.68 12.63 -9.03
CA HIS A 172 11.29 12.90 -7.74
C HIS A 172 12.13 14.17 -7.83
N LYS A 173 12.06 15.02 -6.81
CA LYS A 173 12.83 16.26 -6.75
C LYS A 173 13.44 16.46 -5.37
N HIS A 174 14.74 16.69 -5.34
CA HIS A 174 15.48 17.07 -4.15
C HIS A 174 16.39 18.27 -4.47
N GLY A 175 16.15 19.40 -3.80
CA GLY A 175 16.80 20.66 -4.17
C GLY A 175 16.50 21.04 -5.63
N ASP A 176 17.57 21.28 -6.40
CA ASP A 176 17.49 21.60 -7.83
C ASP A 176 17.56 20.35 -8.74
N THR A 177 17.76 19.16 -8.16
CA THR A 177 17.88 17.91 -8.92
C THR A 177 16.51 17.27 -9.09
N GLU A 178 16.12 17.02 -10.34
CA GLU A 178 14.94 16.24 -10.72
C GLU A 178 15.36 14.89 -11.31
N ARG A 179 14.65 13.83 -10.91
CA ARG A 179 14.88 12.45 -11.36
C ARG A 179 13.55 11.83 -11.74
N THR A 180 13.55 11.07 -12.82
CA THR A 180 12.37 10.32 -13.27
C THR A 180 12.70 8.84 -13.32
N TYR A 181 11.81 7.99 -12.79
CA TYR A 181 11.99 6.55 -12.73
C TYR A 181 10.85 5.79 -13.39
N ASN A 182 11.18 4.65 -13.98
CA ASN A 182 10.25 3.54 -14.12
C ASN A 182 10.52 2.55 -12.99
N LEU A 183 9.46 2.12 -12.31
CA LEU A 183 9.51 1.31 -11.10
C LEU A 183 8.72 0.03 -11.33
N SER A 184 9.26 -1.08 -10.84
CA SER A 184 8.56 -2.35 -10.66
C SER A 184 8.73 -2.79 -9.20
N THR A 185 7.66 -3.29 -8.60
CA THR A 185 7.61 -3.62 -7.17
C THR A 185 6.95 -4.95 -6.94
N ASN A 186 7.50 -5.73 -6.01
CA ASN A 186 6.88 -6.93 -5.47
C ASN A 186 6.81 -6.81 -3.95
N THR A 187 5.60 -6.85 -3.42
CA THR A 187 5.30 -6.67 -2.00
C THR A 187 4.94 -8.01 -1.36
N THR A 188 5.46 -8.25 -0.16
CA THR A 188 5.08 -9.37 0.70
C THR A 188 4.72 -8.84 2.08
N VAL A 189 3.51 -9.16 2.54
CA VAL A 189 2.99 -8.86 3.86
C VAL A 189 3.06 -10.13 4.70
N THR A 190 3.69 -10.04 5.87
CA THR A 190 3.88 -11.20 6.75
C THR A 190 3.47 -10.85 8.18
N ASN A 191 2.44 -11.56 8.66
CA ASN A 191 1.94 -11.53 10.03
C ASN A 191 1.72 -10.11 10.57
N VAL A 192 1.13 -9.24 9.74
CA VAL A 192 0.81 -7.88 10.16
C VAL A 192 -0.43 -7.92 11.04
N VAL A 193 -0.24 -7.73 12.35
CA VAL A 193 -1.31 -7.80 13.34
C VAL A 193 -1.85 -6.41 13.57
N VAL A 194 -3.17 -6.24 13.48
CA VAL A 194 -3.84 -4.96 13.67
C VAL A 194 -4.98 -5.13 14.68
N PRO A 195 -5.00 -4.35 15.77
CA PRO A 195 -6.11 -4.36 16.72
C PRO A 195 -7.42 -3.90 16.05
N ARG A 196 -8.55 -4.43 16.51
CA ARG A 196 -9.88 -4.04 16.01
C ARG A 196 -10.39 -2.72 16.60
N SER A 197 -9.61 -2.07 17.47
CA SER A 197 -9.97 -0.75 18.01
C SER A 197 -9.81 0.33 16.94
N GLU A 198 -10.78 1.26 16.90
CA GLU A 198 -10.78 2.35 15.93
C GLU A 198 -9.48 3.16 16.01
N GLY A 199 -8.85 3.38 14.86
CA GLY A 199 -7.64 4.18 14.78
C GLY A 199 -6.36 3.49 15.26
N ALA A 200 -6.40 2.23 15.71
CA ALA A 200 -5.19 1.48 16.08
C ALA A 200 -4.23 1.31 14.91
N TYR A 201 -2.93 1.30 15.18
CA TYR A 201 -1.89 0.99 14.21
C TYR A 201 -1.49 -0.49 14.30
N PRO A 202 -0.91 -1.06 13.24
CA PRO A 202 -0.41 -2.43 13.30
C PRO A 202 0.60 -2.58 14.44
N THR A 203 0.43 -3.61 15.26
CA THR A 203 1.23 -3.86 16.47
C THR A 203 2.48 -4.68 16.22
N SER A 204 2.50 -5.45 15.13
CA SER A 204 3.61 -6.31 14.74
C SER A 204 3.53 -6.68 13.27
N GLY A 205 4.54 -7.42 12.80
CA GLY A 205 4.63 -7.93 11.44
C GLY A 205 5.48 -7.04 10.55
N THR A 206 5.67 -7.51 9.32
CA THR A 206 6.54 -6.88 8.35
C THR A 206 5.89 -6.76 6.98
N VAL A 207 6.30 -5.74 6.25
CA VAL A 207 6.08 -5.62 4.81
C VAL A 207 7.42 -5.50 4.13
N THR A 208 7.71 -6.41 3.21
CA THR A 208 8.91 -6.35 2.37
C THR A 208 8.52 -5.94 0.97
N VAL A 209 9.20 -4.95 0.41
CA VAL A 209 9.00 -4.47 -0.96
C VAL A 209 10.32 -4.62 -1.71
N ALA A 210 10.38 -5.52 -2.68
CA ALA A 210 11.46 -5.54 -3.65
C ALA A 210 11.16 -4.53 -4.74
N VAL A 211 12.08 -3.60 -4.99
CA VAL A 211 11.96 -2.50 -5.95
C VAL A 211 13.03 -2.65 -7.01
N GLU A 212 12.62 -2.75 -8.26
CA GLU A 212 13.47 -2.60 -9.44
C GLU A 212 13.17 -1.22 -10.03
N LEU A 213 14.21 -0.45 -10.31
CA LEU A 213 14.06 0.90 -10.82
C LEU A 213 15.02 1.19 -11.97
N SER A 214 14.50 1.86 -12.99
CA SER A 214 15.25 2.37 -14.14
C SER A 214 15.16 3.89 -14.15
N VAL A 215 16.29 4.57 -14.22
CA VAL A 215 16.32 6.03 -14.36
C VAL A 215 16.06 6.38 -15.82
N VAL A 216 15.03 7.20 -16.04
CA VAL A 216 14.57 7.63 -17.38
C VAL A 216 14.61 9.16 -17.55
N GLY A 217 15.26 9.84 -16.62
CA GLY A 217 15.50 11.28 -16.66
C GLY A 217 16.28 11.76 -15.44
N GLY A 218 17.19 12.71 -15.65
CA GLY A 218 18.12 13.23 -14.63
C GLY A 218 19.57 12.83 -14.91
N GLU A 219 20.46 13.04 -13.94
CA GLU A 219 21.91 12.87 -14.12
C GLU A 219 22.34 11.42 -14.39
N ARG A 220 21.55 10.43 -13.96
CA ARG A 220 21.84 8.98 -14.04
C ARG A 220 21.01 8.25 -15.10
N ASP A 221 20.53 8.98 -16.11
CA ASP A 221 19.64 8.43 -17.14
C ASP A 221 20.21 7.15 -17.77
N GLY A 222 19.38 6.10 -17.86
CA GLY A 222 19.75 4.78 -18.36
C GLY A 222 20.30 3.80 -17.30
N GLU A 223 20.56 4.23 -16.07
CA GLU A 223 21.00 3.33 -14.99
C GLU A 223 19.84 2.53 -14.37
N ASN A 224 20.14 1.31 -13.90
CA ASN A 224 19.19 0.41 -13.25
C ASN A 224 19.65 0.03 -11.84
N PHE A 225 18.70 -0.08 -10.91
CA PHE A 225 18.97 -0.47 -9.53
C PHE A 225 17.92 -1.43 -9.00
N THR A 226 18.35 -2.23 -8.03
CA THR A 226 17.46 -3.02 -7.19
C THR A 226 17.63 -2.58 -5.74
N ARG A 227 16.51 -2.47 -5.02
CA ARG A 227 16.48 -2.21 -3.59
C ARG A 227 15.46 -3.12 -2.93
N THR A 228 15.80 -3.62 -1.75
CA THR A 228 14.83 -4.27 -0.86
C THR A 228 14.51 -3.31 0.25
N VAL A 229 13.22 -3.04 0.42
CA VAL A 229 12.67 -2.26 1.52
C VAL A 229 12.03 -3.19 2.52
N THR A 230 12.33 -3.05 3.82
CA THR A 230 11.63 -3.77 4.89
C THR A 230 11.01 -2.77 5.84
N VAL A 231 9.69 -2.84 5.99
CA VAL A 231 8.91 -2.07 6.96
C VAL A 231 8.52 -2.96 8.11
N THR A 232 8.74 -2.49 9.34
CA THR A 232 8.38 -3.20 10.58
C THR A 232 7.45 -2.34 11.42
N PHE A 233 6.36 -2.96 11.89
CA PHE A 233 5.38 -2.31 12.75
C PHE A 233 5.59 -2.63 14.23
N ASP A 234 5.28 -1.65 15.08
CA ASP A 234 5.49 -1.74 16.54
C ASP A 234 4.32 -1.17 17.36
N GLY A 235 3.15 -0.98 16.75
CA GLY A 235 1.95 -0.46 17.41
C GLY A 235 1.86 1.06 17.45
N THR A 236 2.83 1.76 16.88
CA THR A 236 2.84 3.23 16.84
C THR A 236 2.42 3.76 15.47
N GLN A 237 2.16 5.07 15.40
CA GLN A 237 1.95 5.78 14.13
C GLN A 237 3.18 5.74 13.22
N SER A 238 4.35 5.42 13.74
CA SER A 238 5.62 5.46 13.02
C SER A 238 6.17 4.06 12.80
N ALA A 239 6.17 3.59 11.56
CA ALA A 239 6.81 2.32 11.23
C ALA A 239 8.29 2.53 10.87
N ARG A 240 9.12 1.54 11.20
CA ARG A 240 10.56 1.54 10.86
C ARG A 240 10.74 1.00 9.46
N VAL A 241 11.63 1.62 8.68
CA VAL A 241 11.89 1.29 7.29
C VAL A 241 13.39 1.11 7.09
N LEU A 242 13.79 0.02 6.43
CA LEU A 242 15.16 -0.26 6.03
C LEU A 242 15.25 -0.27 4.51
N VAL A 243 16.14 0.52 3.92
CA VAL A 243 16.40 0.57 2.47
C VAL A 243 17.90 0.49 2.24
N GLY A 244 18.39 -0.57 1.60
CA GLY A 244 19.82 -0.66 1.24
C GLY A 244 20.81 -0.54 2.40
N GLY A 245 20.36 -0.71 3.65
CA GLY A 245 21.15 -0.50 4.87
C GLY A 245 20.90 0.84 5.58
N ALA A 246 20.30 1.83 4.90
CA ALA A 246 19.83 3.06 5.51
C ALA A 246 18.53 2.85 6.29
N LYS A 247 18.39 3.57 7.41
CA LYS A 247 17.22 3.52 8.30
C LYS A 247 16.36 4.74 8.09
N PHE A 248 15.05 4.54 8.08
CA PHE A 248 14.05 5.60 8.02
C PHE A 248 12.88 5.28 8.94
N LYS A 249 12.09 6.31 9.24
CA LYS A 249 10.76 6.19 9.81
C LYS A 249 9.73 6.72 8.84
N VAL A 250 8.63 5.99 8.69
CA VAL A 250 7.43 6.45 8.00
C VAL A 250 6.34 6.75 9.00
N ASN A 251 5.74 7.94 8.92
CA ASN A 251 4.51 8.25 9.65
C ASN A 251 3.31 7.74 8.84
N LEU A 252 2.62 6.72 9.33
CA LEU A 252 1.54 6.03 8.61
C LEU A 252 0.32 6.92 8.34
N ALA A 253 0.14 8.03 9.06
CA ALA A 253 -1.00 8.93 8.84
C ALA A 253 -0.70 10.07 7.86
N THR A 254 0.55 10.58 7.85
CA THR A 254 0.97 11.70 6.99
C THR A 254 1.78 11.26 5.79
N ARG A 255 2.22 9.99 5.78
CA ARG A 255 3.14 9.39 4.80
C ARG A 255 4.51 10.07 4.75
N ALA A 256 4.82 10.90 5.73
CA ALA A 256 6.13 11.55 5.85
C ALA A 256 7.21 10.50 6.14
N VAL A 257 8.34 10.63 5.44
CA VAL A 257 9.53 9.79 5.62
C VAL A 257 10.66 10.63 6.18
N VAL A 258 11.31 10.14 7.23
CA VAL A 258 12.46 10.79 7.86
C VAL A 258 13.59 9.78 7.97
N LYS A 259 14.78 10.15 7.53
CA LYS A 259 16.00 9.33 7.68
C LYS A 259 16.42 9.30 9.15
N GLU A 260 16.83 8.14 9.64
CA GLU A 260 17.43 7.98 10.96
C GLU A 260 18.96 7.88 10.84
N ASP A 261 19.65 8.41 11.84
CA ASP A 261 21.11 8.32 11.98
C ASP A 261 21.59 6.91 12.38
#